data_AF-A0AAU8AH84-F1
#
_entry.id   AF-A0AAU8AH84-F1
#
_cell.length_a   1.000
_cell.length_b   1.000
_cell.length_c   1.000
_cell.angle_alpha   90.00
_cell.angle_beta   90.00
_cell.angle_gamma   90.00
#
_symmetry.space_group_name_H-M   'P 1'
#
loop_
_entity.id
_entity.type
_entity.pdbx_description
1 polymer ?
#
loop_
_entity_poly.entity_id
_entity_poly.type
_entity_poly.pdbx_seq_one_letter_code
_entity_poly.pdbx_strand_id
1 'polypeptide(L)'
;MAGIFFLGGWAWFAYVQGRGAEPYGALGSHEGLTGKTLAAMLPMGGGDTAEAYARKVFGGLLPIDTVLASKITASSEDGAPSCSYAIVRTGTGIARTPPTSALGTAWWERYGGEWRQTPERLFGALPIDVLALCEAEWKAGLGDELQQALDAPGNWYMRSATGEDLQIFSAEGRLAARIRNGS
;
A
#
# COMPACT_ATOMS: atom_id res chain seq x y z
N MET A 1 -6.94 -37.28 22.76
CA MET A 1 -5.55 -37.24 22.26
C MET A 1 -5.43 -38.24 21.14
N ALA A 2 -5.13 -37.75 19.94
CA ALA A 2 -4.75 -38.55 18.79
C ALA A 2 -3.64 -37.75 18.11
N GLY A 3 -2.41 -38.27 18.22
CA GLY A 3 -1.21 -37.66 17.66
C GLY A 3 -0.94 -38.19 16.26
N ILE A 4 -0.44 -37.31 15.39
CA ILE A 4 0.09 -37.65 14.09
C ILE A 4 1.40 -36.84 13.92
N PHE A 5 2.51 -37.56 13.74
CA PHE A 5 3.83 -37.03 13.40
C PHE A 5 4.09 -37.27 11.91
N PHE A 6 4.68 -36.30 11.21
CA PHE A 6 5.36 -36.56 9.93
C PHE A 6 6.59 -35.65 9.75
N LEU A 7 7.75 -36.32 9.68
CA LEU A 7 9.03 -35.84 9.15
C LEU A 7 9.00 -35.97 7.63
N GLY A 8 9.42 -34.93 6.91
CA GLY A 8 9.91 -35.04 5.53
C GLY A 8 8.85 -35.17 4.43
N GLY A 9 8.78 -34.14 3.57
CA GLY A 9 8.44 -34.28 2.15
C GLY A 9 6.99 -34.57 1.79
N TRP A 10 6.30 -33.53 1.29
CA TRP A 10 5.10 -33.56 0.44
C TRP A 10 3.84 -34.21 1.04
N ALA A 11 2.88 -33.38 1.44
CA ALA A 11 1.50 -33.83 1.70
C ALA A 11 0.50 -32.96 0.93
N TRP A 12 -0.38 -33.65 0.21
CA TRP A 12 -1.42 -33.15 -0.69
C TRP A 12 -2.69 -32.74 0.06
N PHE A 13 -3.51 -31.94 -0.61
CA PHE A 13 -4.81 -31.41 -0.14
C PHE A 13 -5.83 -32.49 0.20
N ALA A 14 -6.62 -32.26 1.25
CA ALA A 14 -7.92 -32.92 1.45
C ALA A 14 -9.05 -31.88 1.31
N TYR A 15 -9.85 -32.06 0.26
CA TYR A 15 -11.07 -31.31 -0.05
C TYR A 15 -12.25 -32.03 0.61
N VAL A 16 -13.00 -31.36 1.49
CA VAL A 16 -14.26 -31.89 2.03
C VAL A 16 -15.42 -31.21 1.31
N GLN A 17 -16.07 -31.96 0.42
CA GLN A 17 -17.40 -31.62 -0.10
C GLN A 17 -18.47 -31.96 0.94
N GLY A 18 -19.14 -30.95 1.48
CA GLY A 18 -20.45 -31.12 2.09
C GLY A 18 -21.55 -30.82 1.08
N ARG A 19 -22.01 -31.83 0.34
CA ARG A 19 -23.29 -31.80 -0.38
C ARG A 19 -24.41 -32.15 0.59
N GLY A 20 -25.36 -31.24 0.78
CA GLY A 20 -26.68 -31.52 1.32
C GLY A 20 -27.71 -30.80 0.48
N ALA A 21 -28.41 -31.53 -0.39
CA ALA A 21 -29.54 -31.04 -1.18
C ALA A 21 -30.81 -31.04 -0.31
N GLU A 22 -31.50 -29.88 -0.30
CA GLU A 22 -32.95 -29.61 -0.47
C GLU A 22 -34.00 -30.69 -0.12
N PRO A 23 -35.19 -30.29 0.41
CA PRO A 23 -36.21 -29.71 -0.48
C PRO A 23 -37.10 -28.58 0.07
N TYR A 24 -37.45 -27.70 -0.87
CA TYR A 24 -38.68 -26.89 -1.03
C TYR A 24 -39.78 -26.98 0.04
N GLY A 25 -40.14 -25.82 0.57
CA GLY A 25 -41.37 -25.57 1.33
C GLY A 25 -41.88 -24.15 1.12
N ALA A 26 -42.80 -24.01 0.17
CA ALA A 26 -43.88 -23.03 -0.02
C ALA A 26 -43.79 -21.59 0.58
N LEU A 27 -43.82 -20.62 -0.36
CA LEU A 27 -44.74 -19.47 -0.45
C LEU A 27 -45.33 -18.87 0.86
N GLY A 28 -44.90 -17.64 1.14
CA GLY A 28 -45.58 -16.70 2.03
C GLY A 28 -45.34 -15.25 1.61
N SER A 29 -46.30 -14.69 0.86
CA SER A 29 -46.73 -13.28 0.84
C SER A 29 -45.67 -12.16 0.86
N HIS A 30 -45.38 -11.59 -0.32
CA HIS A 30 -44.91 -10.20 -0.45
C HIS A 30 -46.11 -9.26 -0.40
N GLU A 31 -46.35 -8.63 0.77
CA GLU A 31 -47.05 -7.34 0.82
C GLU A 31 -46.04 -6.21 0.58
N GLY A 32 -46.48 -5.22 -0.18
CA GLY A 32 -45.65 -4.27 -0.89
C GLY A 32 -45.03 -3.17 -0.05
N LEU A 33 -44.02 -2.54 -0.66
CA LEU A 33 -43.80 -1.10 -0.59
C LEU A 33 -42.91 -0.69 -1.78
N THR A 34 -43.60 -0.41 -2.88
CA THR A 34 -43.11 0.45 -3.96
C THR A 34 -42.81 1.82 -3.34
N GLY A 35 -41.54 2.25 -3.36
CA GLY A 35 -41.19 3.52 -2.75
C GLY A 35 -39.74 3.92 -2.94
N LYS A 36 -39.35 4.20 -4.19
CA LYS A 36 -38.20 5.04 -4.55
C LYS A 36 -36.86 4.63 -3.93
N THR A 37 -36.14 3.83 -4.71
CA THR A 37 -34.67 3.90 -4.80
C THR A 37 -34.23 5.35 -5.01
N LEU A 38 -33.89 6.04 -3.92
CA LEU A 38 -32.83 7.06 -3.94
C LEU A 38 -31.50 6.32 -3.89
N ALA A 39 -31.23 5.63 -5.00
CA ALA A 39 -29.86 5.24 -5.32
C ALA A 39 -29.07 6.53 -5.55
N ALA A 40 -27.97 6.65 -4.82
CA ALA A 40 -26.76 7.34 -5.22
C ALA A 40 -26.90 8.81 -5.62
N MET A 41 -26.87 9.69 -4.62
CA MET A 41 -25.93 10.82 -4.68
C MET A 41 -24.84 10.57 -3.63
N LEU A 42 -23.99 9.58 -3.91
CA LEU A 42 -22.65 9.59 -3.34
C LEU A 42 -21.84 10.56 -4.21
N PRO A 43 -21.11 11.53 -3.63
CA PRO A 43 -20.13 12.27 -4.41
C PRO A 43 -19.16 11.24 -5.00
N MET A 44 -18.95 11.28 -6.32
CA MET A 44 -17.93 10.52 -7.02
C MET A 44 -16.57 10.97 -6.48
N GLY A 45 -16.17 10.37 -5.36
CA GLY A 45 -14.92 10.63 -4.68
C GLY A 45 -13.82 9.88 -5.39
N GLY A 46 -12.82 10.60 -5.89
CA GLY A 46 -11.53 10.03 -6.33
C GLY A 46 -10.71 9.39 -5.19
N GLY A 47 -11.35 8.99 -4.07
CA GLY A 47 -10.72 8.36 -2.92
C GLY A 47 -10.59 6.84 -3.08
N ASP A 48 -11.52 6.19 -3.77
CA ASP A 48 -11.52 4.72 -3.92
C ASP A 48 -10.31 4.22 -4.73
N THR A 49 -9.88 4.98 -5.73
CA THR A 49 -8.71 4.63 -6.55
C THR A 49 -7.40 4.92 -5.84
N ALA A 50 -7.33 5.99 -5.06
CA ALA A 50 -6.16 6.37 -4.25
C ALA A 50 -5.91 5.34 -3.14
N GLU A 51 -6.92 5.02 -2.33
CA GLU A 51 -6.76 4.01 -1.28
C GLU A 51 -6.46 2.62 -1.86
N ALA A 52 -7.08 2.26 -2.98
CA ALA A 52 -6.79 1.02 -3.67
C ALA A 52 -5.31 0.93 -4.10
N TYR A 53 -4.71 2.04 -4.55
CA TYR A 53 -3.30 2.03 -4.93
C TYR A 53 -2.38 1.79 -3.74
N ALA A 54 -2.57 2.49 -2.61
CA ALA A 54 -1.79 2.22 -1.40
C ALA A 54 -1.95 0.78 -0.91
N ARG A 55 -3.16 0.22 -0.98
CA ARG A 55 -3.41 -1.20 -0.67
C ARG A 55 -2.74 -2.16 -1.64
N LYS A 56 -2.59 -1.82 -2.92
CA LYS A 56 -1.82 -2.65 -3.87
C LYS A 56 -0.33 -2.66 -3.54
N VAL A 57 0.23 -1.50 -3.17
CA VAL A 57 1.67 -1.37 -2.85
C VAL A 57 1.99 -2.07 -1.51
N PHE A 58 1.15 -1.94 -0.49
CA PHE A 58 1.47 -2.38 0.87
C PHE A 58 0.62 -3.55 1.41
N GLY A 59 -0.53 -3.83 0.81
CA GLY A 59 -1.50 -4.84 1.28
C GLY A 59 -0.96 -6.25 1.08
N GLY A 60 -0.32 -6.78 2.11
CA GLY A 60 0.40 -8.06 2.07
C GLY A 60 1.84 -7.94 2.57
N LEU A 61 2.36 -6.71 2.66
CA LEU A 61 3.68 -6.42 3.24
C LEU A 61 3.57 -5.82 4.63
N LEU A 62 2.61 -4.91 4.83
CA LEU A 62 2.44 -4.15 6.05
C LEU A 62 0.96 -4.09 6.46
N PRO A 63 0.65 -4.15 7.76
CA PRO A 63 -0.66 -3.76 8.23
C PRO A 63 -0.84 -2.26 7.99
N ILE A 64 -1.85 -1.87 7.21
CA ILE A 64 -2.19 -0.47 6.95
C ILE A 64 -3.22 -0.04 7.98
N ASP A 65 -2.88 0.99 8.77
CA ASP A 65 -3.81 1.62 9.71
C ASP A 65 -4.58 2.76 9.03
N THR A 66 -3.87 3.65 8.34
CA THR A 66 -4.48 4.79 7.64
C THR A 66 -3.68 5.14 6.38
N VAL A 67 -4.37 5.49 5.30
CA VAL A 67 -3.73 6.06 4.10
C VAL A 67 -3.61 7.57 4.30
N LEU A 68 -2.38 8.09 4.29
CA LEU A 68 -2.11 9.52 4.51
C LEU A 68 -2.25 10.31 3.20
N ALA A 69 -1.69 9.75 2.12
CA ALA A 69 -1.81 10.28 0.77
C ALA A 69 -1.56 9.15 -0.24
N SER A 70 -2.31 9.13 -1.34
CA SER A 70 -2.03 8.20 -2.41
C SER A 70 -2.52 8.73 -3.76
N LYS A 71 -1.72 8.49 -4.79
CA LYS A 71 -2.01 8.84 -6.18
C LYS A 71 -1.25 7.88 -7.08
N ILE A 72 -1.98 7.22 -7.96
CA ILE A 72 -1.38 6.55 -9.11
C ILE A 72 -1.39 7.53 -10.28
N THR A 73 -0.25 7.78 -10.88
CA THR A 73 -0.21 8.53 -12.12
C THR A 73 -0.82 7.66 -13.21
N ALA A 74 -1.98 8.04 -13.73
CA ALA A 74 -2.34 7.70 -15.10
C ALA A 74 -1.52 8.62 -15.99
N SER A 75 -0.78 8.06 -16.95
CA SER A 75 0.11 8.78 -17.87
C SER A 75 -0.45 10.17 -18.19
N SER A 76 0.24 11.23 -17.78
CA SER A 76 -0.18 12.59 -18.11
C SER A 76 -0.24 12.72 -19.64
N GLU A 77 -1.38 13.14 -20.19
CA GLU A 77 -1.56 13.31 -21.64
C GLU A 77 -0.49 14.22 -22.26
N ASP A 78 0.04 15.16 -21.47
CA ASP A 78 1.03 16.15 -21.88
C ASP A 78 2.50 15.69 -21.70
N GLY A 79 2.73 14.45 -21.25
CA GLY A 79 4.08 13.92 -21.00
C GLY A 79 4.86 14.61 -19.86
N ALA A 80 4.21 15.47 -19.08
CA ALA A 80 4.81 16.14 -17.94
C ALA A 80 5.13 15.14 -16.81
N PRO A 81 6.30 15.24 -16.16
CA PRO A 81 6.61 14.40 -15.01
C PRO A 81 5.56 14.63 -13.92
N SER A 82 4.98 13.54 -13.44
CA SER A 82 3.91 13.57 -12.44
C SER A 82 4.23 12.64 -11.28
N CYS A 83 3.87 13.10 -10.09
CA CYS A 83 4.12 12.37 -8.86
C CYS A 83 3.15 11.21 -8.71
N SER A 84 3.71 10.02 -8.53
CA SER A 84 2.98 8.84 -8.06
C SER A 84 3.45 8.51 -6.65
N TYR A 85 2.52 8.27 -5.72
CA TYR A 85 2.86 7.99 -4.34
C TYR A 85 1.83 7.13 -3.62
N ALA A 86 2.32 6.40 -2.63
CA ALA A 86 1.52 5.71 -1.64
C ALA A 86 2.20 5.93 -0.28
N ILE A 87 1.52 6.66 0.61
CA ILE A 87 2.03 7.05 1.93
C ILE A 87 1.01 6.62 2.96
N VAL A 88 1.43 5.79 3.91
CA VAL A 88 0.55 5.17 4.90
C VAL A 88 1.10 5.27 6.31
N ARG A 89 0.17 5.34 7.27
CA ARG A 89 0.42 4.97 8.65
C ARG A 89 0.29 3.46 8.78
N THR A 90 1.30 2.80 9.31
CA THR A 90 1.30 1.35 9.53
C THR A 90 0.65 1.01 10.86
N GLY A 91 0.19 -0.24 11.01
CA GLY A 91 -0.25 -0.78 12.29
C GLY A 91 0.88 -0.88 13.32
N THR A 92 0.53 -1.18 14.56
CA THR A 92 1.51 -1.42 15.63
C THR A 92 2.16 -2.80 15.52
N GLY A 93 3.33 -2.99 16.13
CA GLY A 93 3.96 -4.32 16.24
C GLY A 93 4.61 -4.83 14.95
N ILE A 94 4.88 -3.94 13.98
CA ILE A 94 5.61 -4.28 12.76
C ILE A 94 7.10 -4.54 13.04
N ALA A 95 7.73 -5.36 12.20
CA ALA A 95 9.16 -5.63 12.29
C ALA A 95 9.99 -4.34 12.12
N ARG A 96 11.15 -4.28 12.78
CA ARG A 96 12.09 -3.15 12.65
C ARG A 96 12.84 -3.14 11.32
N THR A 97 12.86 -4.26 10.62
CA THR A 97 13.44 -4.40 9.28
C THR A 97 12.35 -4.20 8.23
N PRO A 98 12.60 -3.41 7.19
CA PRO A 98 11.60 -3.15 6.16
C PRO A 98 11.30 -4.42 5.35
N PRO A 99 10.05 -4.63 4.93
CA PRO A 99 9.72 -5.70 4.00
C PRO A 99 10.21 -5.35 2.58
N THR A 100 10.30 -6.38 1.74
CA THR A 100 10.52 -6.22 0.31
C THR A 100 9.45 -7.02 -0.43
N SER A 101 8.90 -6.43 -1.49
CA SER A 101 7.89 -7.04 -2.34
C SER A 101 8.40 -8.33 -2.96
N ALA A 102 7.49 -9.28 -3.20
CA ALA A 102 7.83 -10.55 -3.85
C ALA A 102 8.38 -10.34 -5.27
N LEU A 103 9.19 -11.29 -5.73
CA LEU A 103 9.61 -11.36 -7.12
C LEU A 103 8.39 -11.43 -8.05
N GLY A 104 8.45 -10.74 -9.19
CA GLY A 104 7.33 -10.68 -10.16
C GLY A 104 6.29 -9.59 -9.86
N THR A 105 6.37 -8.91 -8.71
CA THR A 105 5.57 -7.69 -8.47
C THR A 105 5.88 -6.65 -9.54
N ALA A 106 4.82 -6.08 -10.13
CA ALA A 106 4.93 -5.02 -11.11
C ALA A 106 5.83 -3.90 -10.58
N TRP A 107 6.69 -3.35 -11.45
CA TRP A 107 7.72 -2.42 -10.98
C TRP A 107 7.13 -1.15 -10.33
N TRP A 108 5.94 -0.72 -10.75
CA TRP A 108 5.23 0.44 -10.19
C TRP A 108 4.52 0.13 -8.86
N GLU A 109 4.37 -1.14 -8.49
CA GLU A 109 3.80 -1.57 -7.19
C GLU A 109 4.89 -2.01 -6.20
N ARG A 110 6.15 -2.05 -6.65
CA ARG A 110 7.25 -2.58 -5.86
C ARG A 110 7.61 -1.64 -4.72
N TYR A 111 7.54 -2.18 -3.52
CA TYR A 111 8.08 -1.62 -2.29
C TYR A 111 9.26 -2.46 -1.77
N GLY A 112 10.37 -1.82 -1.45
CA GLY A 112 11.63 -2.41 -1.04
C GLY A 112 12.61 -2.70 -2.17
N GLY A 113 13.80 -3.17 -1.77
CA GLY A 113 14.96 -3.33 -2.62
C GLY A 113 16.25 -3.17 -1.82
N GLU A 114 17.17 -2.36 -2.31
CA GLU A 114 18.42 -2.04 -1.62
C GLU A 114 18.19 -1.03 -0.49
N TRP A 115 17.63 -1.53 0.62
CA TRP A 115 17.38 -0.74 1.82
C TRP A 115 18.69 -0.24 2.44
N ARG A 116 18.68 1.04 2.83
CA ARG A 116 19.75 1.72 3.56
C ARG A 116 19.19 2.28 4.85
N GLN A 117 20.01 2.33 5.89
CA GLN A 117 19.61 2.92 7.17
C GLN A 117 19.76 4.44 7.13
N THR A 118 18.83 5.12 7.77
CA THR A 118 18.91 6.55 8.04
C THR A 118 19.89 6.85 9.19
N PRO A 119 20.41 8.08 9.34
CA PRO A 119 20.11 9.27 8.54
C PRO A 119 20.55 9.12 7.09
N GLU A 120 19.75 9.64 6.16
CA GLU A 120 20.15 9.70 4.75
C GLU A 120 21.39 10.59 4.63
N ARG A 121 22.52 10.01 4.21
CA ARG A 121 23.74 10.76 3.92
C ARG A 121 23.80 10.97 2.42
N LEU A 122 23.27 12.10 1.96
CA LEU A 122 23.41 12.52 0.57
C LEU A 122 24.88 12.92 0.33
N PHE A 123 25.60 12.11 -0.42
CA PHE A 123 26.94 12.48 -0.91
C PHE A 123 26.77 13.28 -2.20
N GLY A 124 26.66 14.61 -2.07
CA GLY A 124 26.42 15.52 -3.20
C GLY A 124 24.94 15.82 -3.43
N ALA A 125 24.65 16.75 -4.34
CA ALA A 125 23.28 17.06 -4.74
C ALA A 125 22.73 15.94 -5.64
N LEU A 126 21.55 15.42 -5.30
CA LEU A 126 20.84 14.52 -6.21
C LEU A 126 20.39 15.30 -7.45
N PRO A 127 20.35 14.66 -8.64
CA PRO A 127 19.75 15.29 -9.81
C PRO A 127 18.30 15.70 -9.58
N ILE A 128 17.57 14.90 -8.78
CA ILE A 128 16.16 15.08 -8.47
C ILE A 128 15.92 14.83 -6.98
N ASP A 129 15.30 15.80 -6.32
CA ASP A 129 14.73 15.63 -4.98
C ASP A 129 13.22 15.39 -5.12
N VAL A 130 12.85 14.11 -5.21
CA VAL A 130 11.44 13.70 -5.36
C VAL A 130 10.56 14.13 -4.19
N LEU A 131 11.12 14.29 -2.99
CA LEU A 131 10.34 14.71 -1.82
C LEU A 131 9.91 16.17 -2.00
N ALA A 132 10.88 17.06 -2.27
CA ALA A 132 10.63 18.48 -2.51
C ALA A 132 9.76 18.74 -3.76
N LEU A 133 9.84 17.89 -4.79
CA LEU A 133 9.00 18.05 -5.99
C LEU A 133 7.55 17.65 -5.75
N CYS A 134 7.32 16.61 -4.95
CA CYS A 134 5.98 16.05 -4.77
C CYS A 134 5.24 16.59 -3.55
N GLU A 135 5.91 17.28 -2.62
CA GLU A 135 5.31 17.74 -1.37
C GLU A 135 4.13 18.69 -1.54
N ALA A 136 4.12 19.47 -2.63
CA ALA A 136 3.04 20.41 -2.93
C ALA A 136 1.69 19.73 -3.17
N GLU A 137 1.66 18.41 -3.45
CA GLU A 137 0.43 17.65 -3.62
C GLU A 137 -0.15 17.09 -2.30
N TRP A 138 0.57 17.22 -1.18
CA TRP A 138 0.20 16.59 0.08
C TRP A 138 -0.44 17.57 1.06
N LYS A 139 -1.03 17.02 2.13
CA LYS A 139 -1.46 17.82 3.26
C LYS A 139 -0.24 18.50 3.89
N ALA A 140 -0.41 19.73 4.36
CA ALA A 140 0.62 20.49 5.06
C ALA A 140 1.25 19.67 6.19
N GLY A 141 2.58 19.68 6.27
CA GLY A 141 3.36 18.94 7.26
C GLY A 141 3.69 17.48 6.91
N LEU A 142 3.05 16.87 5.89
CA LEU A 142 3.40 15.49 5.50
C LEU A 142 4.82 15.39 4.92
N GLY A 143 5.25 16.39 4.15
CA GLY A 143 6.63 16.49 3.66
C GLY A 143 7.65 16.53 4.80
N ASP A 144 7.42 17.39 5.79
CA ASP A 144 8.26 17.49 6.99
C ASP A 144 8.32 16.19 7.78
N GLU A 145 7.20 15.48 7.92
CA GLU A 145 7.15 14.17 8.59
C GLU A 145 8.00 13.11 7.86
N LEU A 146 7.94 13.09 6.53
CA LEU A 146 8.77 12.21 5.70
C LEU A 146 10.25 12.57 5.78
N GLN A 147 10.58 13.87 5.76
CA GLN A 147 11.95 14.35 5.93
C GLN A 147 12.49 13.98 7.32
N GLN A 148 11.70 14.17 8.37
CA GLN A 148 12.06 13.75 9.72
C GLN A 148 12.33 12.25 9.80
N ALA A 149 11.55 11.42 9.08
CA ALA A 149 11.81 9.99 9.00
C ALA A 149 13.15 9.67 8.31
N LEU A 150 13.57 10.44 7.31
CA LEU A 150 14.88 10.31 6.65
C LEU A 150 16.05 10.77 7.53
N ASP A 151 15.82 11.75 8.40
CA ASP A 151 16.85 12.33 9.27
C ASP A 151 17.01 11.59 10.60
N ALA A 152 15.94 10.94 11.09
CA ALA A 152 15.97 10.19 12.35
C ALA A 152 16.69 8.84 12.17
N PRO A 153 17.62 8.46 13.06
CA PRO A 153 18.30 7.17 12.99
C PRO A 153 17.35 6.00 13.24
N GLY A 154 17.67 4.83 12.67
CA GLY A 154 16.92 3.58 12.89
C GLY A 154 15.73 3.38 11.94
N ASN A 155 15.47 4.35 11.06
CA ASN A 155 14.58 4.18 9.92
C ASN A 155 15.35 3.64 8.71
N TRP A 156 14.60 3.35 7.65
CA TRP A 156 15.15 2.82 6.41
C TRP A 156 14.63 3.59 5.23
N TYR A 157 15.47 3.70 4.21
CA TYR A 157 15.10 4.30 2.95
C TYR A 157 15.74 3.56 1.77
N MET A 158 15.13 3.68 0.61
CA MET A 158 15.69 3.26 -0.67
C MET A 158 15.51 4.42 -1.63
N ARG A 159 16.52 4.66 -2.46
CA ARG A 159 16.45 5.72 -3.48
C ARG A 159 17.06 5.20 -4.77
N SER A 160 16.45 5.53 -5.91
CA SER A 160 17.06 5.26 -7.22
C SER A 160 18.32 6.11 -7.42
N ALA A 161 19.21 5.68 -8.33
CA ALA A 161 20.39 6.45 -8.70
C ALA A 161 20.07 7.83 -9.29
N THR A 162 18.90 7.98 -9.92
CA THR A 162 18.41 9.25 -10.48
C THR A 162 17.75 10.16 -9.44
N GLY A 163 17.40 9.63 -8.26
CA GLY A 163 16.63 10.35 -7.24
C GLY A 163 15.12 10.38 -7.49
N GLU A 164 14.65 9.79 -8.59
CA GLU A 164 13.25 9.78 -9.02
C GLU A 164 12.35 8.85 -8.22
N ASP A 165 12.88 7.80 -7.59
CA ASP A 165 12.14 6.90 -6.70
C ASP A 165 12.73 7.00 -5.30
N LEU A 166 11.87 7.22 -4.31
CA LEU A 166 12.18 7.27 -2.90
C LEU A 166 11.18 6.42 -2.15
N GLN A 167 11.71 5.55 -1.31
CA GLN A 167 10.91 4.72 -0.43
C GLN A 167 11.41 4.89 0.99
N ILE A 168 10.48 5.02 1.94
CA ILE A 168 10.77 5.26 3.35
C ILE A 168 10.03 4.21 4.17
N PHE A 169 10.68 3.71 5.22
CA PHE A 169 10.12 2.83 6.21
C PHE A 169 10.57 3.24 7.62
N SER A 170 9.62 3.53 8.49
CA SER A 170 9.84 3.79 9.91
C SER A 170 8.95 2.88 10.75
N ALA A 171 9.55 1.93 11.45
CA ALA A 171 8.81 1.04 12.34
C ALA A 171 8.27 1.78 13.58
N GLU A 172 9.09 2.63 14.19
CA GLU A 172 8.73 3.39 15.40
C GLU A 172 7.80 4.57 15.06
N GLY A 173 8.08 5.28 13.97
CA GLY A 173 7.21 6.35 13.45
C GLY A 173 5.95 5.85 12.77
N ARG A 174 5.78 4.52 12.64
CA ARG A 174 4.65 3.85 11.99
C ARG A 174 4.38 4.41 10.59
N LEU A 175 5.43 4.64 9.81
CA LEU A 175 5.35 5.31 8.50
C LEU A 175 5.92 4.41 7.41
N ALA A 176 5.20 4.29 6.30
CA ALA A 176 5.73 3.70 5.08
C ALA A 176 5.33 4.56 3.88
N ALA A 177 6.29 4.84 3.01
CA ALA A 177 6.07 5.67 1.84
C ALA A 177 6.79 5.11 0.62
N ARG A 178 6.13 5.17 -0.53
CA ARG A 178 6.73 5.04 -1.85
C ARG A 178 6.36 6.29 -2.64
N ILE A 179 7.36 6.97 -3.18
CA ILE A 179 7.21 8.25 -3.86
C ILE A 179 8.05 8.19 -5.12
N ARG A 180 7.45 8.46 -6.27
CA ARG A 180 8.14 8.50 -7.54
C ARG A 180 7.74 9.74 -8.35
N ASN A 181 8.72 10.39 -8.94
CA ASN A 181 8.52 11.42 -9.96
C ASN A 181 9.00 10.90 -11.31
N GLY A 182 8.10 10.83 -12.30
CA GLY A 182 8.43 10.40 -13.66
C GLY A 182 7.26 9.70 -14.34
N SER A 183 7.41 9.48 -15.65
CA SER A 183 6.47 8.71 -16.49
C SER A 183 6.74 7.20 -16.47
#